data_AF-A0AAV5R9E5-F1
#
_entry.id   AF-A0AAV5R9E5-F1
#
_cell.length_a   1.000
_cell.length_b   1.000
_cell.length_c   1.000
_cell.angle_alpha   90.00
_cell.angle_beta   90.00
_cell.angle_gamma   90.00
#
_symmetry.space_group_name_H-M   'P 1'
#
loop_
_entity.id
_entity.type
_entity.pdbx_description
1 polymer ?
#
loop_
_entity_poly.entity_id
_entity_poly.type
_entity_poly.pdbx_seq_one_letter_code
_entity_poly.pdbx_strand_id
1 'polypeptide(L)'
;MIEQWECERIQDNFFTEKFWEDVRSNYSKLYPDKPDPIPNLKTWKVNYRELKKNTKIPWNFTYEDLVFPYDLGSSYENLVDSLGPIYLWMYPFGHASGDGTVFVKDKLKEDQLNLPFPPDGSNSDPADFIDVHAVNEDTIDDYNEKTVKSWSNFMGETLDDFGVDLETEDYELSKSK
;
A
#
# COMPACT_ATOMS: atom_id res chain seq x y z
N MET A 1 13.09 -3.07 6.96
CA MET A 1 12.08 -3.88 6.26
C MET A 1 11.76 -3.15 4.97
N ILE A 2 11.57 -3.88 3.87
CA ILE A 2 11.25 -3.29 2.56
C ILE A 2 9.87 -2.59 2.60
N GLU A 3 9.10 -2.78 3.65
CA GLU A 3 7.81 -2.14 3.88
C GLU A 3 7.92 -0.69 4.36
N GLN A 4 8.95 -0.37 5.14
CA GLN A 4 9.08 0.95 5.78
C GLN A 4 9.24 2.07 4.76
N TRP A 5 9.97 1.81 3.67
CA TRP A 5 10.15 2.79 2.61
C TRP A 5 8.85 3.04 1.82
N GLU A 6 7.99 2.03 1.69
CA GLU A 6 6.70 2.18 1.01
C GLU A 6 5.70 2.97 1.86
N CYS A 7 5.70 2.75 3.18
CA CYS A 7 5.00 3.58 4.14
C CYS A 7 5.46 5.05 4.06
N GLU A 8 6.77 5.29 4.09
CA GLU A 8 7.35 6.64 3.98
C GLU A 8 6.96 7.31 2.65
N ARG A 9 7.03 6.57 1.53
CA ARG A 9 6.60 7.04 0.21
C ARG A 9 5.13 7.44 0.19
N ILE A 10 4.25 6.59 0.72
CA ILE A 10 2.82 6.88 0.78
C ILE A 10 2.56 8.07 1.69
N GLN A 11 3.22 8.16 2.84
CA GLN A 11 3.07 9.27 3.77
C GLN A 11 3.43 10.61 3.12
N ASP A 12 4.52 10.66 2.37
CA ASP A 12 4.96 11.86 1.64
C ASP A 12 3.99 12.23 0.52
N ASN A 13 3.49 11.24 -0.21
CA ASN A 13 2.62 11.45 -1.36
C ASN A 13 1.12 11.56 -1.00
N PHE A 14 0.71 11.20 0.21
CA PHE A 14 -0.69 11.09 0.63
C PHE A 14 -1.51 12.36 0.40
N PHE A 15 -0.87 13.52 0.56
CA PHE A 15 -1.52 14.82 0.40
C PHE A 15 -1.35 15.43 -0.99
N THR A 16 -0.88 14.65 -1.97
CA THR A 16 -0.83 15.06 -3.36
C THR A 16 -2.12 14.71 -4.08
N GLU A 17 -2.55 15.55 -5.02
CA GLU A 17 -3.74 15.25 -5.83
C GLU A 17 -3.51 14.05 -6.75
N LYS A 18 -2.26 13.87 -7.24
CA LYS A 18 -1.85 12.75 -8.10
C LYS A 18 -2.11 11.40 -7.44
N PHE A 19 -1.66 11.22 -6.19
CA PHE A 19 -1.89 10.00 -5.42
C PHE A 19 -3.38 9.63 -5.38
N TRP A 20 -4.25 10.60 -5.09
CA TRP A 20 -5.70 10.37 -5.03
C TRP A 20 -6.36 10.19 -6.40
N GLU A 21 -5.78 10.69 -7.48
CA GLU A 21 -6.22 10.38 -8.84
C GLU A 21 -5.92 8.92 -9.20
N ASP A 22 -4.72 8.44 -8.86
CA ASP A 22 -4.30 7.07 -9.11
C ASP A 22 -5.16 6.09 -8.30
N VAL A 23 -5.36 6.34 -7.00
CA VAL A 23 -6.24 5.56 -6.12
C VAL A 23 -7.67 5.48 -6.66
N ARG A 24 -8.25 6.61 -7.10
CA ARG A 24 -9.59 6.63 -7.75
C ARG A 24 -9.61 5.79 -9.01
N SER A 25 -8.58 5.91 -9.83
CA SER A 25 -8.49 5.16 -11.08
C SER A 25 -8.49 3.65 -10.81
N ASN A 26 -7.73 3.21 -9.81
CA ASN A 26 -7.65 1.79 -9.42
C ASN A 26 -8.95 1.30 -8.79
N TYR A 27 -9.56 2.10 -7.93
CA TYR A 27 -10.86 1.78 -7.36
C TYR A 27 -11.94 1.60 -8.43
N SER A 28 -11.98 2.49 -9.43
CA SER A 28 -12.95 2.38 -10.54
C SER A 28 -12.73 1.15 -11.42
N LYS A 29 -11.48 0.66 -11.53
CA LYS A 29 -11.16 -0.59 -12.26
C LYS A 29 -11.62 -1.83 -11.48
N LEU A 30 -11.42 -1.84 -10.17
CA LEU A 30 -11.75 -2.98 -9.29
C LEU A 30 -13.24 -3.06 -8.96
N TYR A 31 -13.91 -1.91 -8.86
CA TYR A 31 -15.32 -1.81 -8.49
C TYR A 31 -16.14 -1.05 -9.54
N PRO A 32 -16.31 -1.58 -10.77
CA PRO A 32 -17.00 -0.88 -11.85
C PRO A 32 -18.50 -0.66 -11.57
N ASP A 33 -19.10 -1.46 -10.69
CA ASP A 33 -20.53 -1.40 -10.34
C ASP A 33 -20.87 -0.31 -9.32
N LYS A 34 -19.85 0.32 -8.69
CA LYS A 34 -20.09 1.38 -7.69
C LYS A 34 -20.22 2.75 -8.38
N PRO A 35 -21.23 3.55 -8.01
CA PRO A 35 -21.52 4.83 -8.68
C PRO A 35 -20.47 5.92 -8.37
N ASP A 36 -19.82 5.83 -7.21
CA ASP A 36 -18.79 6.77 -6.80
C ASP A 36 -17.40 6.13 -6.89
N PRO A 37 -16.38 6.88 -7.39
CA PRO A 37 -15.03 6.34 -7.58
C PRO A 37 -14.27 6.11 -6.26
N ILE A 38 -14.72 6.61 -5.11
CA ILE A 38 -14.19 6.31 -3.77
C ILE A 38 -15.36 6.36 -2.77
N PRO A 39 -15.43 5.46 -1.77
CA PRO A 39 -16.46 5.48 -0.73
C PRO A 39 -16.36 6.71 0.17
N ASN A 40 -17.39 7.00 0.97
CA ASN A 40 -17.31 8.08 1.95
C ASN A 40 -16.40 7.67 3.11
N LEU A 41 -15.11 8.00 2.96
CA LEU A 41 -14.06 7.71 3.92
C LEU A 41 -14.30 8.46 5.23
N LYS A 42 -14.10 7.76 6.34
CA LYS A 42 -14.27 8.28 7.70
C LYS A 42 -12.98 8.11 8.47
N THR A 43 -12.71 9.08 9.33
CA THR A 43 -11.61 9.04 10.27
C THR A 43 -12.15 9.36 11.65
N TRP A 44 -11.51 8.78 12.66
CA TRP A 44 -11.71 9.17 14.05
C TRP A 44 -10.76 10.31 14.46
N LYS A 45 -9.74 10.61 13.65
CA LYS A 45 -8.75 11.66 13.91
C LYS A 45 -9.23 13.02 13.38
N VAL A 46 -8.94 14.08 14.12
CA VAL A 46 -9.22 15.45 13.65
C VAL A 46 -8.11 15.87 12.68
N ASN A 47 -8.49 16.16 11.43
CA ASN A 47 -7.55 16.72 10.46
C ASN A 47 -7.47 18.24 10.63
N TYR A 48 -6.30 18.73 11.04
CA TYR A 48 -6.04 20.17 11.21
C TYR A 48 -5.54 20.86 9.93
N ARG A 49 -5.35 20.11 8.84
CA ARG A 49 -4.77 20.64 7.60
C ARG A 49 -5.83 21.36 6.77
N GLU A 50 -5.54 22.60 6.39
CA GLU A 50 -6.40 23.35 5.48
C GLU A 50 -6.18 22.88 4.04
N LEU A 51 -7.20 22.25 3.47
CA LEU A 51 -7.22 21.86 2.05
C LEU A 51 -7.81 22.98 1.19
N LYS A 52 -7.35 23.10 -0.07
CA LYS A 52 -7.97 24.06 -1.02
C LYS A 52 -9.41 23.63 -1.31
N LYS A 53 -10.30 24.60 -1.54
CA LYS A 53 -11.76 24.40 -1.66
C LYS A 53 -12.23 23.43 -2.75
N ASN A 54 -11.36 23.06 -3.70
CA ASN A 54 -11.68 22.13 -4.81
C ASN A 54 -10.64 21.00 -4.96
N THR A 55 -9.97 20.61 -3.87
CA THR A 55 -9.00 19.49 -3.94
C THR A 55 -9.70 18.15 -4.12
N LYS A 56 -9.00 17.20 -4.74
CA LYS A 56 -9.43 15.79 -4.85
C LYS A 56 -9.11 14.96 -3.60
N ILE A 57 -8.49 15.56 -2.59
CA ILE A 57 -8.05 14.89 -1.37
C ILE A 57 -9.27 14.72 -0.43
N PRO A 58 -9.51 13.53 0.12
CA PRO A 58 -10.59 13.32 1.08
C PRO A 58 -10.35 14.10 2.38
N TRP A 59 -11.38 14.82 2.84
CA TRP A 59 -11.30 15.63 4.06
C TRP A 59 -11.28 14.78 5.35
N ASN A 60 -12.10 13.73 5.37
CA ASN A 60 -12.32 12.86 6.53
C ASN A 60 -11.47 11.58 6.47
N PHE A 61 -10.26 11.66 5.91
CA PHE A 61 -9.37 10.50 5.83
C PHE A 61 -7.93 10.94 6.02
N THR A 62 -7.20 10.24 6.87
CA THR A 62 -5.80 10.51 7.19
C THR A 62 -4.93 9.33 6.81
N TYR A 63 -3.62 9.56 6.67
CA TYR A 63 -2.66 8.50 6.35
C TYR A 63 -2.78 7.30 7.30
N GLU A 64 -3.07 7.59 8.56
CA GLU A 64 -3.22 6.62 9.64
C GLU A 64 -4.47 5.75 9.55
N ASP A 65 -5.42 6.12 8.69
CA ASP A 65 -6.61 5.31 8.40
C ASP A 65 -6.37 4.35 7.22
N LEU A 66 -5.19 4.41 6.57
CA LEU A 66 -4.76 3.38 5.62
C LEU A 66 -4.35 2.12 6.40
N VAL A 67 -4.96 1.00 6.05
CA VAL A 67 -4.60 -0.31 6.60
C VAL A 67 -3.38 -0.83 5.85
N PHE A 68 -2.31 -1.11 6.61
CA PHE A 68 -1.13 -1.75 6.08
C PHE A 68 -1.32 -3.27 6.12
N PRO A 69 -1.02 -4.02 5.04
CA PRO A 69 -1.34 -5.45 4.94
C PRO A 69 -0.62 -6.32 5.97
N TYR A 70 0.50 -5.85 6.51
CA TYR A 70 1.31 -6.57 7.50
C TYR A 70 1.13 -6.05 8.93
N ASP A 71 0.24 -5.07 9.14
CA ASP A 71 -0.13 -4.64 10.49
C ASP A 71 -1.27 -5.53 10.99
N LEU A 72 -1.00 -6.41 11.97
CA LEU A 72 -1.97 -7.36 12.54
C LEU A 72 -3.03 -6.68 13.44
N GLY A 73 -3.20 -5.36 13.32
CA GLY A 73 -4.19 -4.56 14.05
C GLY A 73 -3.93 -4.39 15.55
N SER A 74 -3.01 -5.16 16.13
CA SER A 74 -2.61 -5.08 17.53
C SER A 74 -1.10 -5.06 17.66
N SER A 75 -0.59 -4.06 18.40
CA SER A 75 0.84 -3.97 18.72
C SER A 75 1.36 -5.23 19.41
N TYR A 76 0.49 -5.95 20.12
CA TYR A 76 0.85 -7.23 20.74
C TYR A 76 1.16 -8.31 19.69
N GLU A 77 0.32 -8.45 18.67
CA GLU A 77 0.46 -9.48 17.64
C GLU A 77 1.70 -9.20 16.78
N ASN A 78 1.91 -7.93 16.39
CA ASN A 78 3.13 -7.52 15.67
C ASN A 78 4.41 -7.81 16.47
N LEU A 79 4.40 -7.60 17.79
CA LEU A 79 5.55 -7.91 18.64
C LEU A 79 5.77 -9.41 18.81
N VAL A 80 4.70 -10.20 18.91
CA VAL A 80 4.80 -11.66 18.98
C VAL A 80 5.31 -12.25 17.67
N ASP A 81 4.90 -11.70 16.53
CA ASP A 81 5.41 -12.11 15.22
C ASP A 81 6.92 -11.81 15.11
N SER A 82 7.32 -10.59 15.50
CA SER A 82 8.70 -10.12 15.40
C SER A 82 9.68 -10.76 16.39
N LEU A 83 9.26 -10.98 17.64
CA LEU A 83 10.13 -11.41 18.75
C LEU A 83 9.86 -12.85 19.23
N GLY A 84 8.82 -13.49 18.68
CA GLY A 84 8.29 -14.73 19.19
C GLY A 84 7.45 -14.54 20.47
N PRO A 85 7.09 -15.64 21.15
CA PRO A 85 6.32 -15.59 22.39
C PRO A 85 6.97 -14.69 23.46
N ILE A 86 6.15 -13.99 24.26
CA ILE A 86 6.60 -13.03 25.29
C ILE A 86 7.74 -13.56 26.18
N TYR A 87 7.70 -14.85 26.52
CA TYR A 87 8.71 -15.45 27.40
C TYR A 87 10.12 -15.54 26.78
N LEU A 88 10.25 -15.37 25.46
CA LEU A 88 11.53 -15.33 24.76
C LEU A 88 12.07 -13.90 24.57
N TRP A 89 11.31 -12.84 24.88
CA TRP A 89 11.74 -11.46 24.59
C TRP A 89 12.99 -11.02 25.34
N MET A 90 13.22 -11.58 26.54
CA MET A 90 14.43 -11.32 27.32
C MET A 90 15.55 -12.33 27.05
N TYR A 91 15.32 -13.27 26.13
CA TYR A 91 16.28 -14.30 25.79
C TYR A 91 17.11 -13.85 24.57
N PRO A 92 18.43 -13.69 24.69
CA PRO A 92 19.26 -13.15 23.61
C PRO A 92 19.39 -14.08 22.39
N PHE A 93 18.90 -15.32 22.49
CA PHE A 93 18.80 -16.27 21.37
C PHE A 93 17.34 -16.58 21.01
N GLY A 94 16.41 -15.70 21.38
CA GLY A 94 15.04 -15.72 20.87
C GLY A 94 15.04 -15.50 19.36
N HIS A 95 14.07 -16.12 18.67
CA HIS A 95 13.88 -15.95 17.24
C HIS A 95 12.41 -15.62 16.96
N ALA A 96 12.17 -14.92 15.85
CA ALA A 96 10.83 -14.69 15.31
C ALA A 96 10.17 -16.01 14.95
N SER A 97 8.84 -16.08 14.98
CA SER A 97 8.13 -17.35 14.66
C SER A 97 8.10 -17.67 13.16
N GLY A 98 8.30 -16.66 12.30
CA GLY A 98 8.21 -16.81 10.85
C GLY A 98 9.52 -17.26 10.18
N ASP A 99 9.38 -17.76 8.94
CA ASP A 99 10.49 -18.19 8.09
C ASP A 99 11.26 -17.02 7.45
N GLY A 100 10.81 -15.77 7.70
CA GLY A 100 11.39 -14.54 7.15
C GLY A 100 11.06 -14.28 5.68
N THR A 101 10.38 -15.21 5.00
CA THR A 101 9.98 -15.09 3.59
C THR A 101 8.46 -15.04 3.39
N VAL A 102 7.68 -15.45 4.40
CA VAL A 102 6.21 -15.44 4.35
C VAL A 102 5.73 -14.76 5.61
N PHE A 103 4.95 -13.69 5.43
CA PHE A 103 4.39 -12.90 6.52
C PHE A 103 2.88 -13.13 6.60
N VAL A 104 2.36 -13.16 7.83
CA VAL A 104 0.91 -13.21 8.04
C VAL A 104 0.35 -11.85 7.67
N LYS A 105 -0.58 -11.85 6.72
CA LYS A 105 -1.29 -10.63 6.31
C LYS A 105 -2.57 -10.49 7.11
N ASP A 106 -2.86 -9.27 7.54
CA ASP A 106 -4.12 -8.99 8.20
C ASP A 106 -5.25 -8.86 7.17
N LYS A 107 -6.41 -9.38 7.54
CA LYS A 107 -7.69 -9.21 6.83
C LYS A 107 -8.56 -8.25 7.64
N LEU A 108 -8.01 -7.10 8.07
CA LEU A 108 -8.78 -6.16 8.90
C LEU A 108 -10.05 -5.73 8.17
N LYS A 109 -11.17 -5.93 8.84
CA LYS A 109 -12.50 -5.42 8.44
C LYS A 109 -12.56 -3.89 8.40
N GLU A 110 -11.53 -3.24 8.92
CA GLU A 110 -11.43 -1.80 9.08
C GLU A 110 -10.87 -1.10 7.82
N ASP A 111 -10.40 -1.87 6.82
CA ASP A 111 -10.03 -1.29 5.53
C ASP A 111 -11.27 -0.70 4.84
N GLN A 112 -11.25 0.62 4.64
CA GLN A 112 -12.35 1.35 4.00
C GLN A 112 -12.21 1.40 2.48
N LEU A 113 -10.98 1.26 1.97
CA LEU A 113 -10.69 1.31 0.54
C LEU A 113 -10.87 -0.07 -0.10
N ASN A 114 -10.61 -1.16 0.64
CA ASN A 114 -10.63 -2.53 0.12
C ASN A 114 -9.85 -2.62 -1.20
N LEU A 115 -8.68 -1.97 -1.23
CA LEU A 115 -7.78 -1.98 -2.38
C LEU A 115 -6.59 -2.87 -2.06
N PRO A 116 -6.02 -3.58 -3.05
CA PRO A 116 -4.74 -4.22 -2.85
C PRO A 116 -3.70 -3.17 -2.47
N PHE A 117 -2.79 -3.53 -1.56
CA PHE A 117 -1.70 -2.66 -1.18
C PHE A 117 -0.55 -2.75 -2.20
N PRO A 118 0.06 -1.63 -2.63
CA PRO A 118 -0.28 -0.25 -2.28
C PRO A 118 -1.52 0.25 -3.03
N PRO A 119 -2.35 1.13 -2.42
CA PRO A 119 -3.65 1.53 -2.97
C PRO A 119 -3.55 2.33 -4.29
N ASP A 120 -2.41 2.97 -4.54
CA ASP A 120 -2.12 3.70 -5.77
C ASP A 120 -1.63 2.79 -6.92
N GLY A 121 -1.37 1.50 -6.66
CA GLY A 121 -0.93 0.54 -7.67
C GLY A 121 0.48 0.79 -8.18
N SER A 122 1.32 1.52 -7.42
CA SER A 122 2.73 1.79 -7.74
C SER A 122 3.54 0.51 -7.98
N ASN A 123 3.14 -0.62 -7.39
CA ASN A 123 3.81 -1.93 -7.50
C ASN A 123 2.97 -2.93 -8.31
N SER A 124 2.13 -2.45 -9.22
CA SER A 124 1.27 -3.30 -10.05
C SER A 124 1.60 -3.09 -11.52
N ASP A 125 2.07 -4.15 -12.17
CA ASP A 125 2.21 -4.19 -13.63
C ASP A 125 0.88 -3.86 -14.33
N PRO A 126 0.92 -3.32 -15.56
CA PRO A 126 -0.26 -2.84 -16.25
C PRO A 126 -1.29 -3.96 -16.47
N ALA A 127 -2.42 -3.85 -15.78
CA ALA A 127 -3.80 -4.22 -16.15
C ALA A 127 -4.14 -5.62 -16.71
N ASP A 128 -3.18 -6.47 -17.10
CA ASP A 128 -3.46 -7.79 -17.67
C ASP A 128 -3.57 -8.90 -16.59
N PHE A 129 -3.40 -8.55 -15.32
CA PHE A 129 -3.41 -9.49 -14.18
C PHE A 129 -4.30 -9.07 -13.00
N ILE A 130 -5.17 -8.08 -13.16
CA ILE A 130 -6.29 -7.94 -12.22
C ILE A 130 -7.39 -8.87 -12.74
N ASP A 131 -7.30 -10.15 -12.37
CA ASP A 131 -8.37 -11.10 -12.66
C ASP A 131 -9.60 -10.65 -11.88
N VAL A 132 -10.57 -10.07 -12.58
CA VAL A 132 -11.87 -9.64 -12.04
C VAL A 132 -12.62 -10.83 -11.41
N HIS A 133 -12.21 -12.08 -11.68
CA HIS A 133 -12.71 -13.30 -11.03
C HIS A 133 -11.99 -13.69 -9.72
N ALA A 134 -10.90 -13.02 -9.34
CA ALA A 134 -10.21 -13.19 -8.05
C ALA A 134 -10.85 -12.38 -6.92
N VAL A 135 -11.99 -11.71 -7.16
CA VAL A 135 -12.86 -11.09 -6.14
C VAL A 135 -13.69 -12.16 -5.40
N ASN A 136 -13.14 -13.38 -5.25
CA ASN A 136 -13.56 -14.33 -4.24
C ASN A 136 -12.57 -14.19 -3.09
N GLU A 137 -13.10 -13.93 -1.90
CA GLU A 137 -12.51 -13.45 -0.63
C GLU A 137 -11.25 -14.16 -0.10
N ASP A 138 -10.71 -15.15 -0.82
CA ASP A 138 -9.70 -16.09 -0.35
C ASP A 138 -8.48 -16.33 -1.27
N THR A 139 -8.38 -15.71 -2.45
CA THR A 139 -7.22 -15.95 -3.35
C THR A 139 -6.68 -14.70 -4.05
N ILE A 140 -6.53 -13.59 -3.33
CA ILE A 140 -5.59 -12.53 -3.76
C ILE A 140 -4.19 -13.00 -3.37
N ASP A 141 -3.73 -14.07 -4.04
CA ASP A 141 -2.39 -14.60 -3.85
C ASP A 141 -1.38 -13.70 -4.55
N ASP A 142 -0.36 -13.39 -3.77
CA ASP A 142 0.70 -12.38 -3.92
C ASP A 142 1.77 -12.73 -4.95
N TYR A 143 1.50 -13.65 -5.89
CA TYR A 143 2.49 -14.11 -6.87
C TYR A 143 2.84 -13.08 -7.95
N ASN A 144 2.28 -11.88 -7.86
CA ASN A 144 2.59 -10.74 -8.71
C ASN A 144 3.20 -9.61 -7.87
N GLU A 145 4.23 -9.91 -7.08
CA GLU A 145 5.19 -8.90 -6.63
C GLU A 145 5.97 -8.42 -7.87
N LYS A 146 5.32 -7.55 -8.64
CA LYS A 146 5.81 -7.05 -9.92
C LYS A 146 6.28 -5.61 -9.72
N THR A 147 7.42 -5.36 -10.35
CA THR A 147 8.31 -4.22 -10.13
C THR A 147 7.62 -2.87 -10.18
N VAL A 148 8.14 -1.95 -9.37
CA VAL A 148 7.68 -0.58 -9.20
C VAL A 148 7.57 0.10 -10.57
N LYS A 149 6.36 0.51 -10.95
CA LYS A 149 6.18 1.36 -12.13
C LYS A 149 6.62 2.77 -11.76
N SER A 150 7.91 3.03 -11.89
CA SER A 150 8.58 4.31 -11.60
C SER A 150 8.26 4.87 -10.21
N TRP A 151 9.05 4.51 -9.21
CA TRP A 151 9.03 5.21 -7.93
C TRP A 151 9.28 6.71 -8.16
N SER A 152 8.47 7.57 -7.54
CA SER A 152 8.68 9.02 -7.54
C SER A 152 8.45 9.63 -6.17
N ASN A 153 9.31 10.56 -5.76
CA ASN A 153 9.15 11.30 -4.51
C ASN A 153 8.17 12.48 -4.66
N PHE A 154 7.92 13.19 -3.55
CA PHE A 154 7.06 14.38 -3.52
C PHE A 154 7.51 15.50 -4.47
N MET A 155 8.82 15.59 -4.76
CA MET A 155 9.38 16.56 -5.71
C MET A 155 9.25 16.11 -7.18
N GLY A 156 8.75 14.89 -7.43
CA GLY A 156 8.64 14.30 -8.75
C GLY A 156 9.94 13.69 -9.28
N GLU A 157 10.96 13.57 -8.42
CA GLU A 157 12.22 12.89 -8.75
C GLU A 157 12.01 11.38 -8.71
N THR A 158 12.65 10.68 -9.64
CA THR A 158 12.58 9.24 -9.82
C THR A 158 13.85 8.56 -9.31
N LEU A 159 13.86 7.23 -9.20
CA LEU A 159 15.05 6.47 -8.79
C LEU A 159 16.28 6.74 -9.69
N ASP A 160 16.05 7.04 -10.97
CA ASP A 160 17.09 7.41 -11.93
C ASP A 160 17.83 8.71 -11.52
N ASP A 161 17.10 9.66 -10.93
CA ASP A 161 17.67 10.93 -10.46
C ASP A 161 18.62 10.74 -9.26
N PHE A 162 18.54 9.59 -8.57
CA PHE A 162 19.44 9.19 -7.49
C PHE A 162 20.61 8.31 -7.96
N GLY A 163 20.75 8.10 -9.27
CA GLY A 163 21.82 7.29 -9.86
C GLY A 163 21.65 5.78 -9.63
N VAL A 164 20.42 5.34 -9.35
CA VAL A 164 20.08 3.92 -9.31
C VAL A 164 19.97 3.42 -10.75
N ASP A 165 20.81 2.46 -11.11
CA ASP A 165 20.82 1.89 -12.45
C ASP A 165 19.60 0.99 -12.68
N LEU A 166 18.57 1.56 -13.30
CA LEU A 166 17.37 0.86 -13.72
C LEU A 166 17.56 0.04 -15.00
N GLU A 167 18.75 -0.04 -15.60
CA GLU A 167 19.00 -0.93 -16.76
C GLU A 167 19.57 -2.30 -16.34
N THR A 168 19.94 -2.46 -15.07
CA THR A 168 20.56 -3.70 -14.55
C THR A 168 19.53 -4.81 -14.26
N GLU A 169 18.27 -4.47 -13.99
CA GLU A 169 17.18 -5.46 -13.90
C GLU A 169 16.31 -5.38 -15.16
N ASP A 170 15.74 -6.50 -15.60
CA ASP A 170 14.92 -6.57 -16.82
C ASP A 170 13.55 -5.88 -16.59
N TYR A 171 13.52 -4.55 -16.59
CA TYR A 171 12.26 -3.81 -16.56
C TYR A 171 11.64 -3.80 -17.96
N GLU A 172 10.47 -4.40 -18.13
CA GLU A 172 9.70 -4.29 -19.36
C GLU A 172 9.17 -2.85 -19.50
N LEU A 173 9.95 -1.98 -20.14
CA LEU A 173 9.53 -0.64 -20.50
C LEU A 173 8.32 -0.73 -21.44
N SER A 174 7.13 -0.35 -20.94
CA SER A 174 5.94 -0.26 -21.77
C SER A 174 6.19 0.76 -22.88
N LYS A 175 6.33 0.29 -24.13
CA LYS A 175 6.48 1.14 -25.31
C LYS A 175 5.31 2.13 -25.38
N SER A 176 5.61 3.40 -25.14
CA SER A 176 4.71 4.50 -25.49
C SER A 176 4.45 4.46 -27.00
N LYS A 177 3.17 4.43 -27.39
CA LYS A 177 2.71 4.57 -28.77
C LYS A 177 2.29 6.01 -29.04
#